data_AF-A0A8B3RTV9-F1
#
_entry.id   AF-A0A8B3RTV9-F1
#
_cell.length_a   1.000
_cell.length_b   1.000
_cell.length_c   1.000
_cell.angle_alpha   90.00
_cell.angle_beta   90.00
_cell.angle_gamma   90.00
#
_symmetry.space_group_name_H-M   'P 1'
#
loop_
_entity.id
_entity.type
_entity.pdbx_description
1 polymer ?
#
loop_
_entity_poly.entity_id
_entity_poly.type
_entity_poly.pdbx_seq_one_letter_code
_entity_poly.pdbx_strand_id
1 'polypeptide(L)'
;MNRFAEKLMDIQKIKIVNDNTKKGENMKIIDSLSLDALIAVSAAMLTLLIPVAIFLIEGTSNDNEDSFAWNRMVIFSQIIKPKSTYFSMILITVPLIFWNSSNTLCKIIILLLIVLGNVIMFSILKSSYFWIISKNQKNKNFRERVRLKFLNELSENKEMSTKSKVETWQTIWKSKKVDMDSCELIEAFKNFYTSVKDDDKYQLLHVFSENLKIDFENKDKVQEFVYFQINQYNHVENKMKYAIKDLFLNYMRISAQETYLSYSFFVTFNKFFSEADDKLVERIFQDIGVELIEILHLNRVDDDFPEFLKYDTVKSKIKKNSLCNMYFKWLDERYVLIQESNFEERMFANKLLMFMFEKVSPIPFFRLTEFSSELCKNYYYEESLKNTIVEFARKPVKFIGISRVYSFISSGGEANDKNKFEEMLKQDAEWTYKFISNSNQEIYKPLKDKNIVQETINLIEELVSENQNILNEKEKSKLQGVKVELKHYKEQIFR
;
A
#
# COMPACT_ATOMS: atom_id res chain seq x y z
N MET A 1 -66.70 -34.35 54.73
CA MET A 1 -65.99 -33.13 54.29
C MET A 1 -64.96 -32.62 55.30
N ASN A 2 -65.20 -32.65 56.62
CA ASN A 2 -64.25 -32.09 57.61
C ASN A 2 -62.85 -32.75 57.66
N ARG A 3 -62.74 -34.07 57.48
CA ARG A 3 -61.43 -34.78 57.48
C ARG A 3 -60.49 -34.40 56.33
N PHE A 4 -61.02 -33.90 55.21
CA PHE A 4 -60.20 -33.53 54.05
C PHE A 4 -59.64 -32.11 54.20
N ALA A 5 -60.41 -31.21 54.82
CA ALA A 5 -59.98 -29.85 55.16
C ALA A 5 -58.89 -29.83 56.25
N GLU A 6 -59.00 -30.68 57.27
CA GLU A 6 -57.95 -30.84 58.29
C GLU A 6 -56.63 -31.34 57.70
N LYS A 7 -56.68 -32.35 56.82
CA LYS A 7 -55.48 -32.90 56.16
C LYS A 7 -54.79 -31.88 55.25
N LEU A 8 -55.55 -31.03 54.56
CA LEU A 8 -55.01 -29.94 53.74
C LEU A 8 -54.38 -28.83 54.60
N MET A 9 -54.99 -28.47 55.73
CA MET A 9 -54.40 -27.50 56.67
C MET A 9 -53.12 -28.04 57.33
N ASP A 10 -53.04 -29.33 57.66
CA ASP A 10 -51.83 -29.93 58.20
C ASP A 10 -50.71 -29.99 57.16
N ILE A 11 -51.01 -30.30 55.90
CA ILE A 11 -50.02 -30.25 54.81
C ILE A 11 -49.52 -28.82 54.58
N GLN A 12 -50.40 -27.81 54.62
CA GLN A 12 -49.99 -26.41 54.53
C GLN A 12 -49.15 -25.97 55.73
N LYS A 13 -49.51 -26.35 56.96
CA LYS A 13 -48.71 -26.09 58.16
C LYS A 13 -47.34 -26.74 58.10
N ILE A 14 -47.25 -28.00 57.67
CA ILE A 14 -45.97 -28.71 57.53
C ILE A 14 -45.10 -28.04 56.46
N LYS A 15 -45.68 -27.57 55.34
CA LYS A 15 -44.95 -26.86 54.29
C LYS A 15 -44.43 -25.50 54.77
N ILE A 16 -45.25 -24.73 55.51
CA ILE A 16 -44.86 -23.44 56.09
C ILE A 16 -43.79 -23.62 57.19
N VAL A 17 -43.91 -24.66 58.02
CA VAL A 17 -42.91 -24.99 59.04
C VAL A 17 -41.59 -25.39 58.39
N ASN A 18 -41.61 -26.21 57.34
CA ASN A 18 -40.39 -26.59 56.61
C ASN A 18 -39.73 -25.41 55.88
N ASP A 19 -40.51 -24.50 55.30
CA ASP A 19 -39.96 -23.29 54.67
C ASP A 19 -39.38 -22.33 55.72
N ASN A 20 -40.00 -22.22 56.89
CA ASN A 20 -39.51 -21.40 58.00
C ASN A 20 -38.28 -22.00 58.69
N THR A 21 -38.18 -23.32 58.83
CA THR A 21 -36.96 -23.98 59.35
C THR A 21 -35.81 -23.91 58.37
N LYS A 22 -36.03 -24.11 57.06
CA LYS A 22 -35.00 -23.88 56.03
C LYS A 22 -34.52 -22.44 56.00
N LYS A 23 -35.43 -21.47 56.16
CA LYS A 23 -35.10 -20.04 56.22
C LYS A 23 -34.32 -19.71 57.50
N GLY A 24 -34.68 -20.30 58.64
CA GLY A 24 -33.97 -20.16 59.91
C GLY A 24 -32.58 -20.83 59.93
N GLU A 25 -32.42 -21.97 59.27
CA GLU A 25 -31.12 -22.64 59.10
C GLU A 25 -30.20 -21.86 58.16
N ASN A 26 -30.71 -21.36 57.04
CA ASN A 26 -29.96 -20.47 56.14
C ASN A 26 -29.57 -19.14 56.83
N MET A 27 -30.42 -18.61 57.72
CA MET A 27 -30.10 -17.42 58.53
C MET A 27 -28.97 -17.71 59.55
N LYS A 28 -28.92 -18.89 60.17
CA LYS A 28 -27.84 -19.28 61.10
C LYS A 28 -26.48 -19.42 60.41
N ILE A 29 -26.45 -19.90 59.15
CA ILE A 29 -25.19 -20.06 58.40
C ILE A 29 -24.56 -18.69 58.11
N ILE A 30 -25.36 -17.68 57.78
CA ILE A 30 -24.87 -16.35 57.43
C ILE A 30 -24.33 -15.60 58.65
N ASP A 31 -24.97 -15.76 59.80
CA ASP A 31 -24.48 -15.18 61.06
C ASP A 31 -23.25 -15.91 61.62
N SER A 32 -22.92 -17.10 61.10
CA SER A 32 -21.71 -17.87 61.45
C SER A 32 -20.49 -17.57 60.58
N LEU A 33 -20.65 -16.81 59.49
CA LEU A 33 -19.55 -16.42 58.61
C LEU A 33 -18.67 -15.36 59.30
N SER A 34 -17.40 -15.67 59.52
CA SER A 34 -16.47 -14.73 60.12
C SER A 34 -16.11 -13.62 59.13
N LEU A 35 -16.13 -12.37 59.63
CA LEU A 35 -15.67 -11.20 58.88
C LEU A 35 -14.21 -11.41 58.41
N ASP A 36 -13.38 -12.01 59.27
CA ASP A 36 -11.98 -12.29 58.99
C ASP A 36 -11.81 -13.21 57.77
N ALA A 37 -12.68 -14.22 57.59
CA ALA A 37 -12.63 -15.09 56.43
C ALA A 37 -13.01 -14.34 55.14
N LEU A 38 -14.04 -13.48 55.19
CA LEU A 38 -14.46 -12.67 54.04
C LEU A 38 -13.38 -11.66 53.63
N ILE A 39 -12.72 -11.03 54.62
CA ILE A 39 -11.58 -10.14 54.40
C ILE A 39 -10.39 -10.93 53.84
N ALA A 40 -10.05 -12.09 54.40
CA ALA A 40 -8.91 -12.89 53.96
C ALA A 40 -9.03 -13.35 52.49
N VAL A 41 -10.21 -13.83 52.08
CA VAL A 41 -10.45 -14.24 50.67
C VAL A 41 -10.35 -13.04 49.72
N SER A 42 -10.97 -11.92 50.11
CA SER A 42 -10.97 -10.68 49.33
C SER A 42 -9.56 -10.09 49.20
N ALA A 43 -8.80 -10.08 50.29
CA ALA A 43 -7.41 -9.65 50.33
C ALA A 43 -6.53 -10.56 49.46
N ALA A 44 -6.67 -11.88 49.57
CA ALA A 44 -5.90 -12.83 48.76
C ALA A 44 -6.09 -12.60 47.25
N MET A 45 -7.32 -12.33 46.80
CA MET A 45 -7.59 -12.03 45.39
C MET A 45 -6.95 -10.71 44.94
N LEU A 46 -7.02 -9.66 45.76
CA LEU A 46 -6.39 -8.36 45.46
C LEU A 46 -4.85 -8.45 45.47
N THR A 47 -4.30 -9.14 46.46
CA THR A 47 -2.87 -9.38 46.61
C THR A 47 -2.31 -10.24 45.47
N LEU A 48 -3.10 -11.12 44.85
CA LEU A 48 -2.71 -11.84 43.64
C LEU A 48 -2.82 -10.96 42.39
N LEU A 49 -3.84 -10.12 42.27
CA LEU A 49 -4.07 -9.32 41.08
C LEU A 49 -2.98 -8.30 40.83
N ILE A 50 -2.52 -7.59 41.88
CA ILE A 50 -1.54 -6.50 41.73
C ILE A 50 -0.21 -7.02 41.13
N PRO A 51 0.45 -8.05 41.71
CA PRO A 51 1.67 -8.61 41.13
C PRO A 51 1.45 -9.23 39.76
N VAL A 52 0.31 -9.88 39.52
CA VAL A 52 0.00 -10.46 38.19
C VAL A 52 -0.19 -9.37 37.14
N ALA A 53 -0.84 -8.26 37.47
CA ALA A 53 -1.01 -7.13 36.56
C ALA A 53 0.34 -6.46 36.27
N ILE A 54 1.16 -6.23 37.30
CA ILE A 54 2.53 -5.69 37.14
C ILE A 54 3.35 -6.64 36.27
N PHE A 55 3.37 -7.93 36.57
CA PHE A 55 4.06 -8.95 35.79
C PHE A 55 3.57 -9.04 34.35
N LEU A 56 2.28 -8.85 34.08
CA LEU A 56 1.76 -8.82 32.72
C LEU A 56 2.25 -7.61 31.92
N ILE A 57 2.37 -6.46 32.59
CA ILE A 57 2.80 -5.20 31.96
C ILE A 57 4.32 -5.20 31.79
N GLU A 58 5.07 -5.65 32.79
CA GLU A 58 6.54 -5.70 32.77
C GLU A 58 7.07 -6.93 32.04
N GLY A 59 6.42 -8.09 32.13
CA GLY A 59 6.85 -9.32 31.46
C GLY A 59 6.84 -9.23 29.94
N THR A 60 6.18 -8.22 29.37
CA THR A 60 6.25 -7.88 27.94
C THR A 60 7.46 -7.02 27.56
N SER A 61 8.26 -6.53 28.52
CA SER A 61 9.38 -5.58 28.30
C SER A 61 10.64 -6.21 27.71
N ASN A 62 10.70 -7.54 27.57
CA ASN A 62 11.82 -8.23 26.92
C ASN A 62 11.69 -8.27 25.39
N ASP A 63 10.54 -7.86 24.84
CA ASP A 63 10.35 -7.64 23.40
C ASP A 63 10.57 -6.16 23.07
N ASN A 64 11.05 -5.85 21.85
CA ASN A 64 11.32 -4.49 21.37
C ASN A 64 10.23 -3.46 21.78
N GLU A 65 10.63 -2.21 22.05
CA GLU A 65 9.76 -1.13 22.60
C GLU A 65 8.39 -0.97 21.89
N ASP A 66 8.32 -1.20 20.58
CA ASP A 66 7.07 -1.06 19.81
C ASP A 66 6.11 -2.26 19.97
N SER A 67 6.63 -3.50 20.08
CA SER A 67 5.82 -4.68 20.42
C SER A 67 5.30 -4.65 21.84
N PHE A 68 6.04 -4.00 22.73
CA PHE A 68 5.64 -3.76 24.10
C PHE A 68 4.42 -2.83 24.19
N ALA A 69 4.41 -1.71 23.45
CA ALA A 69 3.32 -0.74 23.50
C ALA A 69 1.97 -1.34 23.05
N TRP A 70 1.96 -2.10 21.95
CA TRP A 70 0.76 -2.78 21.45
C TRP A 70 0.19 -3.78 22.47
N ASN A 71 1.03 -4.69 22.98
CA ASN A 71 0.60 -5.69 23.94
C ASN A 71 0.08 -5.04 25.22
N ARG A 72 0.72 -3.99 25.70
CA ARG A 72 0.27 -3.22 26.86
C ARG A 72 -1.13 -2.64 26.63
N MET A 73 -1.41 -2.04 25.48
CA MET A 73 -2.74 -1.51 25.16
C MET A 73 -3.82 -2.60 25.22
N VAL A 74 -3.55 -3.76 24.63
CA VAL A 74 -4.47 -4.91 24.60
C VAL A 74 -4.68 -5.49 26.01
N ILE A 75 -3.61 -5.68 26.78
CA ILE A 75 -3.67 -6.20 28.16
C ILE A 75 -4.50 -5.26 29.04
N PHE A 76 -4.22 -3.95 29.01
CA PHE A 76 -4.95 -2.98 29.82
C PHE A 76 -6.43 -2.94 29.45
N SER A 77 -6.75 -2.83 28.16
CA SER A 77 -8.13 -2.65 27.71
C SER A 77 -8.99 -3.91 27.82
N GLN A 78 -8.45 -5.09 27.49
CA GLN A 78 -9.22 -6.31 27.34
C GLN A 78 -9.03 -7.35 28.44
N ILE A 79 -7.89 -7.34 29.13
CA ILE A 79 -7.58 -8.34 30.18
C ILE A 79 -7.84 -7.74 31.55
N ILE A 80 -7.11 -6.67 31.88
CA ILE A 80 -7.21 -6.00 33.18
C ILE A 80 -8.56 -5.29 33.29
N LYS A 81 -9.00 -4.61 32.20
CA LYS A 81 -10.25 -3.84 32.17
C LYS A 81 -10.40 -2.92 33.38
N PRO A 82 -9.65 -1.79 33.46
CA PRO A 82 -9.60 -0.94 34.64
C PRO A 82 -10.95 -0.58 35.25
N LYS A 83 -11.95 -0.24 34.42
CA LYS A 83 -13.32 0.05 34.87
C LYS A 83 -13.94 -1.14 35.63
N SER A 84 -13.79 -2.36 35.10
CA SER A 84 -14.29 -3.60 35.72
C SER A 84 -13.49 -3.97 36.98
N THR A 85 -12.16 -3.80 36.95
CA THR A 85 -11.30 -4.03 38.12
C THR A 85 -11.69 -3.09 39.27
N TYR A 86 -11.84 -1.79 38.98
CA TYR A 86 -12.23 -0.79 39.97
C TYR A 86 -13.64 -1.03 40.52
N PHE A 87 -14.61 -1.33 39.65
CA PHE A 87 -15.97 -1.69 40.07
C PHE A 87 -15.97 -2.93 40.97
N SER A 88 -15.17 -3.93 40.63
CA SER A 88 -14.99 -5.13 41.43
C SER A 88 -14.36 -4.84 42.79
N MET A 89 -13.38 -3.93 42.85
CA MET A 89 -12.80 -3.49 44.13
C MET A 89 -13.86 -2.84 45.01
N ILE A 90 -14.67 -1.93 44.47
CA ILE A 90 -15.76 -1.28 45.22
C ILE A 90 -16.76 -2.31 45.73
N LEU A 91 -17.18 -3.25 44.89
CA LEU A 91 -18.12 -4.32 45.27
C LEU A 91 -17.62 -5.22 46.40
N ILE A 92 -16.30 -5.36 46.53
CA ILE A 92 -15.69 -6.15 47.59
C ILE A 92 -15.51 -5.29 48.85
N THR A 93 -14.91 -4.10 48.74
CA THR A 93 -14.44 -3.33 49.90
C THR A 93 -15.56 -2.55 50.58
N VAL A 94 -16.44 -1.89 49.82
CA VAL A 94 -17.48 -1.01 50.40
C VAL A 94 -18.51 -1.81 51.19
N PRO A 95 -19.03 -2.95 50.71
CA PRO A 95 -19.99 -3.74 51.48
C PRO A 95 -19.41 -4.33 52.78
N LEU A 96 -18.11 -4.65 52.80
CA LEU A 96 -17.43 -5.19 53.99
C LEU A 96 -17.44 -4.22 55.18
N ILE A 97 -17.38 -2.90 54.93
CA ILE A 97 -17.42 -1.86 55.98
C ILE A 97 -18.71 -1.97 56.83
N PHE A 98 -19.81 -2.37 56.20
CA PHE A 98 -21.12 -2.42 56.84
C PHE A 98 -21.44 -3.78 57.48
N TRP A 99 -20.55 -4.78 57.42
CA TRP A 99 -20.83 -6.15 57.87
C TRP A 99 -21.29 -6.25 59.33
N ASN A 100 -20.58 -5.56 60.24
CA ASN A 100 -20.87 -5.63 61.69
C ASN A 100 -22.10 -4.80 62.12
N SER A 101 -22.49 -3.80 61.33
CA SER A 101 -23.61 -2.89 61.61
C SER A 101 -24.93 -3.33 60.93
N SER A 102 -24.91 -4.47 60.22
CA SER A 102 -25.98 -4.90 59.34
C SER A 102 -26.88 -5.97 59.95
N ASN A 103 -28.19 -5.81 59.77
CA ASN A 103 -29.19 -6.85 60.03
C ASN A 103 -29.00 -8.05 59.07
N THR A 104 -29.53 -9.23 59.40
CA THR A 104 -29.35 -10.48 58.64
C THR A 104 -29.72 -10.36 57.15
N LEU A 105 -30.78 -9.59 56.81
CA LEU A 105 -31.15 -9.33 55.41
C LEU A 105 -30.10 -8.47 54.67
N CYS A 106 -29.51 -7.48 55.34
CA CYS A 106 -28.44 -6.66 54.79
C CYS A 106 -27.16 -7.48 54.60
N LYS A 107 -26.85 -8.41 55.52
CA LYS A 107 -25.71 -9.34 55.37
C LYS A 107 -25.83 -10.24 54.14
N ILE A 108 -27.04 -10.70 53.81
CA ILE A 108 -27.30 -11.46 52.56
C ILE A 108 -26.95 -10.62 51.34
N ILE A 109 -27.41 -9.37 51.29
CA ILE A 109 -27.14 -8.44 50.18
C ILE A 109 -25.64 -8.17 50.06
N ILE A 110 -24.97 -7.89 51.20
CA ILE A 110 -23.52 -7.67 51.25
C ILE A 110 -22.77 -8.90 50.70
N LEU A 111 -23.17 -10.11 51.10
CA LEU A 111 -22.55 -11.34 50.64
C LEU A 111 -22.71 -11.53 49.12
N LEU A 112 -23.89 -11.23 48.57
CA LEU A 112 -24.10 -11.28 47.12
C LEU A 112 -23.20 -10.30 46.36
N LEU A 113 -23.03 -9.08 46.87
CA LEU A 113 -22.13 -8.08 46.26
C LEU A 113 -20.67 -8.53 46.30
N ILE A 114 -20.23 -9.09 47.44
CA ILE A 114 -18.87 -9.62 47.60
C ILE A 114 -18.62 -10.81 46.67
N VAL A 115 -19.58 -11.74 46.57
CA VAL A 115 -19.47 -12.89 45.65
C VAL A 115 -19.41 -12.40 44.21
N LEU A 116 -20.25 -11.44 43.82
CA LEU A 116 -20.24 -10.86 42.48
C LEU A 116 -18.88 -10.21 42.16
N GLY A 117 -18.33 -9.40 43.08
CA GLY A 117 -17.01 -8.82 42.93
C GLY A 117 -15.92 -9.89 42.81
N ASN A 118 -15.90 -10.90 43.67
CA ASN A 118 -14.92 -11.98 43.59
C ASN A 118 -15.01 -12.79 42.29
N VAL A 119 -16.21 -13.01 41.74
CA VAL A 119 -16.40 -13.66 40.43
C VAL A 119 -15.80 -12.82 39.31
N ILE A 120 -16.00 -11.49 39.33
CA ILE A 120 -15.39 -10.57 38.37
C ILE A 120 -13.86 -10.62 38.47
N MET A 121 -13.29 -10.51 39.68
CA MET A 121 -11.83 -10.61 39.89
C MET A 121 -11.26 -11.95 39.42
N PHE A 122 -11.93 -13.06 39.76
CA PHE A 122 -11.50 -14.38 39.32
C PHE A 122 -11.50 -14.50 37.79
N SER A 123 -12.49 -13.93 37.12
CA SER A 123 -12.54 -13.88 35.65
C SER A 123 -11.36 -13.09 35.06
N ILE A 124 -10.94 -11.99 35.70
CA ILE A 124 -9.78 -11.21 35.28
C ILE A 124 -8.50 -12.04 35.48
N LEU A 125 -8.28 -12.62 36.66
CA LEU A 125 -7.12 -13.48 36.95
C LEU A 125 -7.03 -14.67 35.99
N LYS A 126 -8.16 -15.31 35.66
CA LYS A 126 -8.22 -16.39 34.67
C LYS A 126 -7.80 -15.91 33.27
N SER A 127 -8.23 -14.71 32.86
CA SER A 127 -7.86 -14.12 31.58
C SER A 127 -6.37 -13.76 31.54
N SER A 128 -5.85 -13.21 32.63
CA SER A 128 -4.42 -12.95 32.84
C SER A 128 -3.59 -14.22 32.70
N TYR A 129 -4.01 -15.30 33.37
CA TYR A 129 -3.36 -16.61 33.26
C TYR A 129 -3.37 -17.13 31.81
N PHE A 130 -4.51 -17.08 31.13
CA PHE A 130 -4.62 -17.53 29.74
C PHE A 130 -3.74 -16.74 28.76
N TRP A 131 -3.51 -15.46 29.03
CA TRP A 131 -2.57 -14.65 28.26
C TRP A 131 -1.12 -15.08 28.50
N ILE A 132 -0.73 -15.30 29.76
CA ILE A 132 0.64 -15.73 30.12
C ILE A 132 0.98 -17.05 29.42
N ILE A 133 0.13 -18.07 29.58
CA ILE A 133 0.38 -19.40 28.99
C ILE A 133 0.06 -19.49 27.50
N SER A 134 -0.44 -18.40 26.89
CA SER A 134 -0.83 -18.36 25.49
C SER A 134 -1.79 -19.48 25.10
N LYS A 135 -2.83 -19.71 25.92
CA LYS A 135 -3.68 -20.91 25.85
C LYS A 135 -4.36 -21.05 24.47
N ASN A 136 -4.12 -22.15 23.78
CA ASN A 136 -4.87 -22.48 22.56
C ASN A 136 -6.34 -22.79 22.91
N GLN A 137 -7.26 -22.12 22.21
CA GLN A 137 -8.70 -22.30 22.36
C GLN A 137 -9.38 -22.23 21.00
N LYS A 138 -10.19 -23.24 20.64
CA LYS A 138 -10.95 -23.27 19.37
C LYS A 138 -10.05 -22.99 18.14
N ASN A 139 -8.91 -23.69 18.06
CA ASN A 139 -7.94 -23.57 16.96
C ASN A 139 -7.25 -22.20 16.80
N LYS A 140 -7.38 -21.28 17.77
CA LYS A 140 -6.62 -20.02 17.81
C LYS A 140 -5.98 -19.79 19.17
N ASN A 141 -4.90 -19.03 19.18
CA ASN A 141 -4.27 -18.58 20.41
C ASN A 141 -5.20 -17.60 21.15
N PHE A 142 -5.30 -17.71 22.48
CA PHE A 142 -6.05 -16.74 23.29
C PHE A 142 -5.58 -15.29 23.04
N ARG A 143 -4.27 -15.06 22.87
CA ARG A 143 -3.72 -13.71 22.62
C ARG A 143 -4.28 -13.09 21.34
N GLU A 144 -4.30 -13.86 20.26
CA GLU A 144 -4.82 -13.45 18.96
C GLU A 144 -6.32 -13.10 19.02
N ARG A 145 -7.13 -13.94 19.67
CA ARG A 145 -8.55 -13.64 19.88
C ARG A 145 -8.77 -12.33 20.63
N VAL A 146 -7.98 -12.08 21.67
CA VAL A 146 -8.11 -10.87 22.48
C VAL A 146 -7.66 -9.64 21.69
N ARG A 147 -6.62 -9.76 20.86
CA ARG A 147 -6.18 -8.70 19.93
C ARG A 147 -7.27 -8.36 18.90
N LEU A 148 -7.87 -9.36 18.24
CA LEU A 148 -9.00 -9.16 17.32
C LEU A 148 -10.17 -8.45 18.01
N LYS A 149 -10.50 -8.92 19.21
CA LYS A 149 -11.58 -8.31 20.00
C LYS A 149 -11.28 -6.84 20.29
N PHE A 150 -10.04 -6.51 20.68
CA PHE A 150 -9.62 -5.13 20.88
C PHE A 150 -9.82 -4.28 19.61
N LEU A 151 -9.40 -4.76 18.44
CA LEU A 151 -9.52 -4.03 17.19
C LEU A 151 -10.98 -3.80 16.78
N ASN A 152 -11.84 -4.81 16.95
CA ASN A 152 -13.26 -4.68 16.66
C ASN A 152 -13.91 -3.63 17.58
N GLU A 153 -13.63 -3.68 18.88
CA GLU A 153 -14.14 -2.71 19.85
C GLU A 153 -13.53 -1.30 19.64
N LEU A 154 -12.30 -1.18 19.12
CA LEU A 154 -11.68 0.11 18.79
C LEU A 154 -12.51 0.88 17.76
N SER A 155 -13.07 0.18 16.76
CA SER A 155 -13.94 0.80 15.75
C SER A 155 -15.21 1.36 16.39
N GLU A 156 -15.84 0.61 17.29
CA GLU A 156 -17.12 0.94 17.91
C GLU A 156 -17.01 1.91 19.10
N ASN A 157 -15.80 2.10 19.66
CA ASN A 157 -15.60 2.89 20.87
C ASN A 157 -15.88 4.39 20.64
N LYS A 158 -17.05 4.87 21.08
CA LYS A 158 -17.45 6.28 20.96
C LYS A 158 -16.75 7.22 21.95
N GLU A 159 -16.21 6.70 23.05
CA GLU A 159 -15.51 7.50 24.08
C GLU A 159 -14.11 7.93 23.62
N MET A 160 -13.48 7.14 22.75
CA MET A 160 -12.12 7.40 22.27
C MET A 160 -12.12 8.35 21.08
N SER A 161 -11.34 9.43 21.16
CA SER A 161 -11.19 10.38 20.06
C SER A 161 -10.62 9.69 18.81
N THR A 162 -11.01 10.11 17.60
CA THR A 162 -10.48 9.50 16.37
C THR A 162 -8.96 9.61 16.29
N LYS A 163 -8.39 10.74 16.74
CA LYS A 163 -6.93 10.93 16.82
C LYS A 163 -6.25 9.83 17.63
N SER A 164 -6.77 9.52 18.83
CA SER A 164 -6.23 8.44 19.66
C SER A 164 -6.35 7.07 18.99
N LYS A 165 -7.42 6.83 18.21
CA LYS A 165 -7.56 5.59 17.44
C LYS A 165 -6.54 5.50 16.31
N VAL A 166 -6.24 6.61 15.63
CA VAL A 166 -5.16 6.68 14.62
C VAL A 166 -3.80 6.42 15.26
N GLU A 167 -3.52 7.02 16.42
CA GLU A 167 -2.29 6.76 17.20
C GLU A 167 -2.17 5.28 17.61
N THR A 168 -3.29 4.62 17.92
CA THR A 168 -3.31 3.17 18.21
C THR A 168 -2.89 2.37 16.98
N TRP A 169 -3.43 2.68 15.80
CA TRP A 169 -3.00 2.04 14.55
C TRP A 169 -1.53 2.32 14.21
N GLN A 170 -1.03 3.52 14.50
CA GLN A 170 0.41 3.81 14.40
C GLN A 170 1.25 2.90 15.26
N THR A 171 0.87 2.68 16.52
CA THR A 171 1.57 1.76 17.41
C THR A 171 1.51 0.31 16.91
N ILE A 172 0.33 -0.13 16.42
CA ILE A 172 0.16 -1.47 15.87
C ILE A 172 1.11 -1.71 14.69
N TRP A 173 1.11 -0.79 13.72
CA TRP A 173 1.85 -0.97 12.48
C TRP A 173 3.36 -0.85 12.64
N LYS A 174 3.84 -0.01 13.58
CA LYS A 174 5.27 0.08 13.93
C LYS A 174 5.78 -1.17 14.66
N SER A 175 4.89 -1.99 15.21
CA SER A 175 5.27 -3.19 15.93
C SER A 175 6.03 -4.18 15.04
N LYS A 176 7.26 -4.55 15.43
CA LYS A 176 8.09 -5.50 14.68
C LYS A 176 7.51 -6.92 14.67
N LYS A 177 6.79 -7.31 15.73
CA LYS A 177 6.15 -8.62 15.89
C LYS A 177 4.67 -8.43 16.20
N VAL A 178 3.85 -8.45 15.17
CA VAL A 178 2.41 -8.60 15.34
C VAL A 178 2.14 -10.10 15.39
N ASP A 179 2.01 -10.65 16.60
CA ASP A 179 1.67 -12.07 16.84
C ASP A 179 0.17 -12.29 16.59
N MET A 180 -0.24 -12.11 15.34
CA MET A 180 -1.62 -12.16 14.87
C MET A 180 -1.59 -12.47 13.37
N ASP A 181 -2.59 -13.20 12.89
CA ASP A 181 -2.81 -13.42 11.46
C ASP A 181 -2.82 -12.07 10.70
N SER A 182 -1.97 -11.96 9.69
CA SER A 182 -1.76 -10.73 8.93
C SER A 182 -2.96 -10.37 8.06
N CYS A 183 -3.70 -11.36 7.56
CA CYS A 183 -4.96 -11.14 6.83
C CYS A 183 -6.02 -10.54 7.74
N GLU A 184 -6.20 -11.10 8.94
CA GLU A 184 -7.21 -10.60 9.88
C GLU A 184 -6.87 -9.19 10.38
N LEU A 185 -5.58 -8.88 10.54
CA LEU A 185 -5.14 -7.53 10.87
C LEU A 185 -5.50 -6.52 9.75
N ILE A 186 -5.25 -6.88 8.50
CA ILE A 186 -5.60 -6.02 7.35
C ILE A 186 -7.13 -5.88 7.24
N GLU A 187 -7.90 -6.93 7.45
CA GLU A 187 -9.36 -6.86 7.44
C GLU A 187 -9.90 -5.96 8.56
N ALA A 188 -9.38 -6.10 9.78
CA ALA A 188 -9.73 -5.21 10.88
C ALA A 188 -9.38 -3.75 10.56
N PHE A 189 -8.23 -3.50 9.91
CA PHE A 189 -7.86 -2.17 9.45
C PHE A 189 -8.80 -1.64 8.36
N LYS A 190 -9.15 -2.45 7.36
CA LYS A 190 -10.11 -2.07 6.30
C LYS A 190 -11.46 -1.69 6.90
N ASN A 191 -11.97 -2.49 7.84
CA ASN A 191 -13.23 -2.22 8.53
C ASN A 191 -13.16 -0.91 9.33
N PHE A 192 -12.05 -0.67 10.02
CA PHE A 192 -11.84 0.59 10.73
C PHE A 192 -11.77 1.79 9.76
N TYR A 193 -10.96 1.66 8.70
CA TYR A 193 -10.72 2.68 7.69
C TYR A 193 -12.01 3.12 6.97
N THR A 194 -12.90 2.17 6.69
CA THR A 194 -14.20 2.47 6.07
C THR A 194 -15.17 3.17 7.02
N SER A 195 -15.00 3.03 8.35
CA SER A 195 -15.87 3.65 9.34
C SER A 195 -15.51 5.09 9.73
N VAL A 196 -14.29 5.56 9.41
CA VAL A 196 -13.82 6.90 9.78
C VAL A 196 -14.12 7.97 8.74
N LYS A 197 -14.03 9.24 9.16
CA LYS A 197 -14.17 10.42 8.28
C LYS A 197 -12.95 10.59 7.38
N ASP A 198 -13.12 11.31 6.27
CA ASP A 198 -12.08 11.46 5.23
C ASP A 198 -10.80 12.15 5.73
N ASP A 199 -10.89 13.11 6.65
CA ASP A 199 -9.72 13.76 7.26
C ASP A 199 -8.79 12.77 7.98
N ASP A 200 -9.37 11.76 8.63
CA ASP A 200 -8.66 10.73 9.39
C ASP A 200 -8.12 9.63 8.46
N LYS A 201 -8.82 9.35 7.34
CA LYS A 201 -8.39 8.37 6.33
C LYS A 201 -7.01 8.69 5.77
N TYR A 202 -6.71 9.97 5.53
CA TYR A 202 -5.38 10.38 5.07
C TYR A 202 -4.27 9.92 6.02
N GLN A 203 -4.43 10.18 7.32
CA GLN A 203 -3.43 9.82 8.32
C GLN A 203 -3.29 8.30 8.41
N LEU A 204 -4.40 7.57 8.36
CA LEU A 204 -4.39 6.11 8.38
C LEU A 204 -3.69 5.50 7.15
N LEU A 205 -3.95 6.02 5.95
CA LEU A 205 -3.25 5.56 4.73
C LEU A 205 -1.76 5.83 4.81
N HIS A 206 -1.35 7.00 5.28
CA HIS A 206 0.06 7.33 5.44
C HIS A 206 0.76 6.33 6.36
N VAL A 207 0.18 6.07 7.53
CA VAL A 207 0.71 5.14 8.53
C VAL A 207 0.78 3.71 7.98
N PHE A 208 -0.27 3.28 7.28
CA PHE A 208 -0.32 1.96 6.64
C PHE A 208 0.75 1.83 5.55
N SER A 209 0.93 2.87 4.73
CA SER A 209 1.92 2.91 3.65
C SER A 209 3.35 2.84 4.16
N GLU A 210 3.70 3.61 5.20
CA GLU A 210 5.06 3.63 5.78
C GLU A 210 5.48 2.29 6.40
N ASN A 211 4.52 1.51 6.90
CA ASN A 211 4.75 0.26 7.62
C ASN A 211 4.26 -0.96 6.83
N LEU A 212 4.02 -0.80 5.53
CA LEU A 212 3.48 -1.83 4.67
C LEU A 212 4.42 -3.04 4.64
N LYS A 213 3.87 -4.21 4.97
CA LYS A 213 4.54 -5.51 4.86
C LYS A 213 3.66 -6.46 4.07
N ILE A 214 4.25 -7.08 3.06
CA ILE A 214 3.55 -8.01 2.17
C ILE A 214 4.20 -9.37 2.33
N ASP A 215 3.40 -10.37 2.63
CA ASP A 215 3.81 -11.76 2.73
C ASP A 215 2.90 -12.63 1.84
N PHE A 216 3.22 -13.92 1.74
CA PHE A 216 2.46 -14.86 0.91
C PHE A 216 0.98 -14.97 1.32
N GLU A 217 0.69 -14.84 2.61
CA GLU A 217 -0.66 -15.02 3.16
C GLU A 217 -1.51 -13.78 2.87
N ASN A 218 -0.93 -12.60 3.02
CA ASN A 218 -1.66 -11.33 3.04
C ASN A 218 -1.72 -10.59 1.69
N LYS A 219 -0.92 -11.00 0.71
CA LYS A 219 -0.74 -10.29 -0.57
C LYS A 219 -2.06 -9.93 -1.27
N ASP A 220 -3.03 -10.84 -1.28
CA ASP A 220 -4.29 -10.66 -1.99
C ASP A 220 -5.16 -9.59 -1.29
N LYS A 221 -5.14 -9.57 0.05
CA LYS A 221 -5.87 -8.59 0.85
C LYS A 221 -5.23 -7.21 0.76
N VAL A 222 -3.90 -7.13 0.78
CA VAL A 222 -3.18 -5.86 0.56
C VAL A 222 -3.49 -5.32 -0.84
N GLN A 223 -3.35 -6.16 -1.86
CA GLN A 223 -3.60 -5.79 -3.25
C GLN A 223 -5.03 -5.27 -3.47
N GLU A 224 -6.03 -5.99 -2.95
CA GLU A 224 -7.43 -5.55 -2.99
C GLU A 224 -7.60 -4.16 -2.37
N PHE A 225 -6.96 -3.92 -1.22
CA PHE A 225 -7.02 -2.60 -0.56
C PHE A 225 -6.39 -1.50 -1.41
N VAL A 226 -5.19 -1.75 -1.93
CA VAL A 226 -4.42 -0.79 -2.72
C VAL A 226 -5.21 -0.41 -3.98
N TYR A 227 -5.72 -1.38 -4.74
CA TYR A 227 -6.52 -1.08 -5.93
C TYR A 227 -7.86 -0.44 -5.61
N PHE A 228 -8.48 -0.77 -4.48
CA PHE A 228 -9.64 -0.03 -3.99
C PHE A 228 -9.31 1.45 -3.78
N GLN A 229 -8.15 1.78 -3.19
CA GLN A 229 -7.73 3.18 -3.04
C GLN A 229 -7.46 3.83 -4.41
N ILE A 230 -6.78 3.15 -5.33
CA ILE A 230 -6.53 3.67 -6.69
C ILE A 230 -7.85 3.99 -7.41
N ASN A 231 -8.88 3.15 -7.27
CA ASN A 231 -10.19 3.42 -7.87
C ASN A 231 -10.84 4.72 -7.37
N GLN A 232 -10.49 5.20 -6.18
CA GLN A 232 -11.00 6.46 -5.63
C GLN A 232 -10.20 7.69 -6.07
N TYR A 233 -9.07 7.53 -6.77
CA TYR A 233 -8.09 8.59 -7.04
C TYR A 233 -8.70 9.86 -7.67
N ASN A 234 -9.67 9.68 -8.57
CA ASN A 234 -10.32 10.79 -9.27
C ASN A 234 -11.39 11.51 -8.46
N HIS A 235 -11.83 10.93 -7.35
CA HIS A 235 -12.97 11.39 -6.55
C HIS A 235 -12.57 11.99 -5.20
N VAL A 236 -11.27 11.99 -4.88
CA VAL A 236 -10.75 12.49 -3.61
C VAL A 236 -9.99 13.79 -3.78
N GLU A 237 -9.85 14.53 -2.67
CA GLU A 237 -9.08 15.76 -2.60
C GLU A 237 -7.57 15.53 -2.79
N ASN A 238 -6.84 16.58 -3.16
CA ASN A 238 -5.41 16.50 -3.46
C ASN A 238 -4.58 15.89 -2.33
N LYS A 239 -4.87 16.25 -1.07
CA LYS A 239 -4.20 15.67 0.10
C LYS A 239 -4.29 14.15 0.12
N MET A 240 -5.47 13.62 -0.18
CA MET A 240 -5.71 12.17 -0.22
C MET A 240 -5.02 11.51 -1.42
N LYS A 241 -4.96 12.18 -2.59
CA LYS A 241 -4.22 11.69 -3.75
C LYS A 241 -2.75 11.45 -3.45
N TYR A 242 -2.10 12.31 -2.66
CA TYR A 242 -0.72 12.09 -2.23
C TYR A 242 -0.58 10.79 -1.43
N ALA A 243 -1.45 10.55 -0.45
CA ALA A 243 -1.42 9.32 0.33
C ALA A 243 -1.67 8.06 -0.52
N ILE A 244 -2.59 8.13 -1.49
CA ILE A 244 -2.88 7.03 -2.43
C ILE A 244 -1.67 6.77 -3.34
N LYS A 245 -1.03 7.83 -3.84
CA LYS A 245 0.21 7.75 -4.62
C LYS A 245 1.30 7.03 -3.82
N ASP A 246 1.57 7.50 -2.61
CA ASP A 246 2.63 6.94 -1.77
C ASP A 246 2.36 5.48 -1.43
N LEU A 247 1.10 5.14 -1.09
CA LEU A 247 0.69 3.76 -0.87
C LEU A 247 0.96 2.87 -2.09
N PHE A 248 0.54 3.32 -3.27
CA PHE A 248 0.70 2.53 -4.49
C PHE A 248 2.17 2.38 -4.88
N LEU A 249 2.97 3.45 -4.81
CA LEU A 249 4.41 3.40 -5.08
C LEU A 249 5.16 2.48 -4.10
N ASN A 250 4.82 2.53 -2.81
CA ASN A 250 5.41 1.62 -1.82
C ASN A 250 4.99 0.16 -2.05
N TYR A 251 3.72 -0.08 -2.36
CA TYR A 251 3.21 -1.40 -2.74
C TYR A 251 3.96 -1.96 -3.96
N MET A 252 4.13 -1.16 -5.01
CA MET A 252 4.89 -1.55 -6.20
C MET A 252 6.34 -1.86 -5.87
N ARG A 253 7.00 -1.02 -5.07
CA ARG A 253 8.41 -1.21 -4.70
C ARG A 253 8.62 -2.55 -3.97
N ILE A 254 7.77 -2.86 -2.99
CA ILE A 254 7.86 -4.14 -2.26
C ILE A 254 7.55 -5.31 -3.19
N SER A 255 6.49 -5.18 -4.00
CA SER A 255 6.04 -6.28 -4.87
C SER A 255 7.01 -6.58 -6.02
N ALA A 256 7.73 -5.57 -6.51
CA ALA A 256 8.71 -5.74 -7.59
C ALA A 256 10.04 -6.33 -7.11
N GLN A 257 10.38 -6.23 -5.82
CA GLN A 257 11.64 -6.74 -5.26
C GLN A 257 11.64 -8.26 -5.05
N GLU A 258 10.48 -8.83 -4.69
CA GLU A 258 10.35 -10.25 -4.35
C GLU A 258 9.82 -11.04 -5.56
N THR A 259 10.57 -12.02 -6.06
CA THR A 259 10.23 -12.77 -7.29
C THR A 259 8.84 -13.42 -7.25
N TYR A 260 8.40 -13.89 -6.08
CA TYR A 260 7.08 -14.52 -5.95
C TYR A 260 5.94 -13.48 -5.93
N LEU A 261 6.21 -12.24 -5.52
CA LEU A 261 5.24 -11.15 -5.55
C LEU A 261 5.18 -10.49 -6.93
N SER A 262 6.32 -10.35 -7.62
CA SER A 262 6.43 -9.62 -8.89
C SER A 262 5.53 -10.22 -9.97
N TYR A 263 5.51 -11.54 -10.11
CA TYR A 263 4.62 -12.23 -11.05
C TYR A 263 3.14 -11.94 -10.76
N SER A 264 2.72 -12.11 -9.50
CA SER A 264 1.35 -11.85 -9.07
C SER A 264 0.96 -10.39 -9.33
N PHE A 265 1.86 -9.48 -8.98
CA PHE A 265 1.70 -8.04 -9.17
C PHE A 265 1.53 -7.67 -10.64
N PHE A 266 2.34 -8.19 -11.56
CA PHE A 266 2.21 -7.87 -12.98
C PHE A 266 0.90 -8.37 -13.58
N VAL A 267 0.49 -9.59 -13.24
CA VAL A 267 -0.81 -10.13 -13.68
C VAL A 267 -1.95 -9.22 -13.24
N THR A 268 -1.93 -8.79 -11.98
CA THR A 268 -3.02 -8.00 -11.42
C THR A 268 -2.97 -6.54 -11.85
N PHE A 269 -1.77 -5.97 -12.03
CA PHE A 269 -1.55 -4.65 -12.61
C PHE A 269 -2.15 -4.58 -14.02
N ASN A 270 -1.82 -5.57 -14.86
CA ASN A 270 -2.30 -5.64 -16.23
C ASN A 270 -3.83 -5.72 -16.27
N LYS A 271 -4.40 -6.60 -15.44
CA LYS A 271 -5.86 -6.75 -15.33
C LYS A 271 -6.52 -5.44 -14.88
N PHE A 272 -6.04 -4.87 -13.78
CA PHE A 272 -6.61 -3.66 -13.19
C PHE A 272 -6.62 -2.49 -14.17
N PHE A 273 -5.47 -2.13 -14.74
CA PHE A 273 -5.40 -0.96 -15.63
C PHE A 273 -6.03 -1.20 -17.00
N SER A 274 -6.14 -2.46 -17.46
CA SER A 274 -6.92 -2.80 -18.65
C SER A 274 -8.41 -2.51 -18.44
N GLU A 275 -8.95 -2.87 -17.28
CA GLU A 275 -10.37 -2.70 -16.90
C GLU A 275 -10.70 -1.29 -16.35
N ALA A 276 -9.71 -0.55 -15.87
CA ALA A 276 -9.88 0.79 -15.31
C ALA A 276 -10.44 1.81 -16.31
N ASP A 277 -11.15 2.82 -15.81
CA ASP A 277 -11.62 3.95 -16.62
C ASP A 277 -10.44 4.75 -17.23
N ASP A 278 -10.66 5.29 -18.43
CA ASP A 278 -9.65 6.05 -19.17
C ASP A 278 -9.15 7.27 -18.40
N LYS A 279 -10.04 8.01 -17.72
CA LYS A 279 -9.64 9.19 -16.94
C LYS A 279 -8.86 8.82 -15.69
N LEU A 280 -9.09 7.63 -15.13
CA LEU A 280 -8.32 7.14 -13.99
C LEU A 280 -6.88 6.88 -14.42
N VAL A 281 -6.70 6.11 -15.50
CA VAL A 281 -5.38 5.82 -16.07
C VAL A 281 -4.63 7.11 -16.43
N GLU A 282 -5.31 8.03 -17.10
CA GLU A 282 -4.71 9.30 -17.52
C GLU A 282 -4.16 10.10 -16.35
N ARG A 283 -4.98 10.36 -15.33
CA ARG A 283 -4.56 11.18 -14.19
C ARG A 283 -3.49 10.49 -13.36
N ILE A 284 -3.65 9.20 -13.06
CA ILE A 284 -2.68 8.53 -12.20
C ILE A 284 -1.32 8.43 -12.89
N PHE A 285 -1.25 8.07 -14.18
CA PHE A 285 0.03 7.98 -14.89
C PHE A 285 0.67 9.35 -15.14
N GLN A 286 -0.13 10.41 -15.26
CA GLN A 286 0.40 11.77 -15.27
C GLN A 286 1.12 12.12 -13.96
N ASP A 287 0.60 11.64 -12.82
CA ASP A 287 1.07 12.00 -11.48
C ASP A 287 2.19 11.08 -10.95
N ILE A 288 2.23 9.82 -11.36
CA ILE A 288 3.16 8.80 -10.81
C ILE A 288 4.01 8.08 -11.86
N GLY A 289 3.78 8.35 -13.15
CA GLY A 289 4.31 7.52 -14.22
C GLY A 289 5.84 7.49 -14.29
N VAL A 290 6.50 8.59 -13.93
CA VAL A 290 7.97 8.67 -13.85
C VAL A 290 8.48 7.76 -12.74
N GLU A 291 7.95 7.89 -11.53
CA GLU A 291 8.33 7.06 -10.39
C GLU A 291 8.02 5.57 -10.61
N LEU A 292 6.94 5.26 -11.34
CA LEU A 292 6.60 3.90 -11.73
C LEU A 292 7.71 3.29 -12.61
N ILE A 293 8.14 3.99 -13.67
CA ILE A 293 9.23 3.53 -14.53
C ILE A 293 10.51 3.34 -13.72
N GLU A 294 10.82 4.26 -12.81
CA GLU A 294 12.03 4.20 -11.98
C GLU A 294 12.02 3.00 -11.01
N ILE A 295 10.86 2.65 -10.45
CA ILE A 295 10.74 1.45 -9.62
C ILE A 295 10.99 0.19 -10.45
N LEU A 296 10.48 0.13 -11.69
CA LEU A 296 10.73 -1.00 -12.58
C LEU A 296 12.21 -1.10 -12.98
N HIS A 297 12.85 0.05 -13.24
CA HIS A 297 14.27 0.15 -13.55
C HIS A 297 15.16 -0.35 -12.40
N LEU A 298 14.99 0.21 -11.21
CA LEU A 298 15.84 -0.06 -10.05
C LEU A 298 15.78 -1.51 -9.57
N ASN A 299 14.62 -2.15 -9.73
CA ASN A 299 14.44 -3.54 -9.33
C ASN A 299 14.95 -4.54 -10.38
N ARG A 300 15.63 -4.06 -11.43
CA ARG A 300 16.25 -4.87 -12.50
C ARG A 300 15.33 -6.00 -12.92
N VAL A 301 14.10 -5.64 -13.20
CA VAL A 301 13.18 -6.58 -13.80
C VAL A 301 13.66 -6.77 -15.23
N ASP A 302 14.67 -7.63 -15.38
CA ASP A 302 15.35 -7.92 -16.62
C ASP A 302 14.34 -8.62 -17.53
N ASP A 303 13.62 -7.78 -18.27
CA ASP A 303 12.65 -8.05 -19.34
C ASP A 303 11.16 -8.22 -18.93
N ASP A 304 10.81 -8.28 -17.65
CA ASP A 304 9.39 -8.35 -17.23
C ASP A 304 8.80 -6.96 -16.89
N PHE A 305 8.31 -6.24 -17.88
CA PHE A 305 7.47 -5.06 -17.65
C PHE A 305 5.98 -5.45 -17.68
N PRO A 306 5.09 -4.71 -16.99
CA PRO A 306 3.66 -4.94 -17.12
C PRO A 306 3.21 -4.75 -18.59
N GLU A 307 2.64 -5.79 -19.20
CA GLU A 307 2.07 -5.79 -20.55
C GLU A 307 1.15 -4.59 -20.85
N PHE A 308 0.42 -4.08 -19.86
CA PHE A 308 -0.42 -2.88 -20.02
C PHE A 308 0.38 -1.64 -20.46
N LEU A 309 1.69 -1.58 -20.16
CA LEU A 309 2.55 -0.49 -20.59
C LEU A 309 2.92 -0.54 -22.09
N LYS A 310 2.58 -1.63 -22.79
CA LYS A 310 2.77 -1.74 -24.25
C LYS A 310 1.75 -0.89 -25.00
N TYR A 311 2.19 0.29 -25.43
CA TYR A 311 1.44 1.26 -26.23
C TYR A 311 0.69 0.61 -27.40
N ASP A 312 1.33 -0.34 -28.08
CA ASP A 312 0.77 -0.96 -29.28
C ASP A 312 -0.41 -1.90 -28.99
N THR A 313 -0.49 -2.47 -27.78
CA THR A 313 -1.52 -3.45 -27.38
C THR A 313 -2.78 -2.78 -26.81
N VAL A 314 -2.65 -1.58 -26.25
CA VAL A 314 -3.76 -0.84 -25.62
C VAL A 314 -4.74 -0.33 -26.68
N LYS A 315 -6.05 -0.52 -26.49
CA LYS A 315 -7.05 -0.08 -27.50
C LYS A 315 -7.48 1.38 -27.33
N SER A 316 -7.64 1.86 -26.10
CA SER A 316 -8.11 3.22 -25.84
C SER A 316 -7.08 4.26 -26.29
N LYS A 317 -7.53 5.25 -27.07
CA LYS A 317 -6.70 6.39 -27.49
C LYS A 317 -6.24 7.23 -26.29
N ILE A 318 -7.07 7.38 -25.25
CA ILE A 318 -6.72 8.15 -24.05
C ILE A 318 -5.59 7.41 -23.32
N LYS A 319 -5.78 6.11 -23.01
CA LYS A 319 -4.74 5.30 -22.35
C LYS A 319 -3.43 5.26 -23.15
N LYS A 320 -3.50 5.12 -24.49
CA LYS A 320 -2.33 5.22 -25.37
C LYS A 320 -1.60 6.56 -25.21
N ASN A 321 -2.34 7.67 -25.22
CA ASN A 321 -1.75 8.98 -25.02
C ASN A 321 -1.14 9.12 -23.62
N SER A 322 -1.76 8.57 -22.59
CA SER A 322 -1.21 8.56 -21.23
C SER A 322 0.11 7.79 -21.13
N LEU A 323 0.23 6.62 -21.76
CA LEU A 323 1.48 5.86 -21.84
C LEU A 323 2.57 6.63 -22.59
N CYS A 324 2.19 7.27 -23.71
CA CYS A 324 3.09 8.11 -24.47
C CYS A 324 3.61 9.28 -23.62
N ASN A 325 2.71 10.04 -22.99
CA ASN A 325 3.06 11.15 -22.10
C ASN A 325 3.95 10.70 -20.93
N MET A 326 3.65 9.55 -20.34
CA MET A 326 4.45 8.96 -19.27
C MET A 326 5.90 8.72 -19.72
N TYR A 327 6.08 8.10 -20.89
CA TYR A 327 7.41 7.83 -21.44
C TYR A 327 8.18 9.12 -21.74
N PHE A 328 7.55 10.11 -22.38
CA PHE A 328 8.21 11.37 -22.70
C PHE A 328 8.54 12.20 -21.46
N LYS A 329 7.66 12.21 -20.45
CA LYS A 329 7.93 12.85 -19.16
C LYS A 329 9.13 12.21 -18.46
N TRP A 330 9.23 10.88 -18.50
CA TRP A 330 10.39 10.18 -17.95
C TRP A 330 11.69 10.49 -18.71
N LEU A 331 11.64 10.55 -20.06
CA LEU A 331 12.81 10.94 -20.85
C LEU A 331 13.27 12.37 -20.51
N ASP A 332 12.35 13.31 -20.33
CA ASP A 332 12.70 14.69 -20.01
C ASP A 332 13.26 14.84 -18.59
N GLU A 333 12.61 14.24 -17.59
CA GLU A 333 12.96 14.41 -16.18
C GLU A 333 14.16 13.58 -15.73
N ARG A 334 14.34 12.37 -16.26
CA ARG A 334 15.34 11.41 -15.77
C ARG A 334 16.46 11.19 -16.75
N TYR A 335 16.13 10.94 -18.01
CA TYR A 335 17.14 10.57 -19.00
C TYR A 335 18.14 11.67 -19.29
N VAL A 336 17.69 12.94 -19.31
CA VAL A 336 18.55 14.11 -19.52
C VAL A 336 19.66 14.23 -18.48
N LEU A 337 19.49 13.66 -17.28
CA LEU A 337 20.47 13.68 -16.19
C LEU A 337 21.50 12.55 -16.26
N ILE A 338 21.30 11.55 -17.13
CA ILE A 338 22.20 10.41 -17.27
C ILE A 338 23.50 10.87 -17.95
N GLN A 339 24.64 10.66 -17.28
CA GLN A 339 25.95 11.02 -17.82
C GLN A 339 26.31 10.17 -19.06
N GLU A 340 27.03 10.75 -20.02
CA GLU A 340 27.49 10.04 -21.23
C GLU A 340 28.38 8.82 -20.89
N SER A 341 29.03 8.78 -19.72
CA SER A 341 29.79 7.62 -19.26
C SER A 341 28.91 6.43 -18.83
N ASN A 342 27.63 6.66 -18.50
CA ASN A 342 26.75 5.63 -17.96
C ASN A 342 25.99 4.90 -19.08
N PHE A 343 26.62 3.88 -19.65
CA PHE A 343 26.06 3.11 -20.76
C PHE A 343 24.83 2.28 -20.36
N GLU A 344 24.83 1.66 -19.18
CA GLU A 344 23.71 0.80 -18.71
C GLU A 344 22.40 1.58 -18.59
N GLU A 345 22.46 2.76 -17.96
CA GLU A 345 21.32 3.68 -17.81
C GLU A 345 20.80 4.15 -19.17
N ARG A 346 21.69 4.41 -20.14
CA ARG A 346 21.27 4.79 -21.49
C ARG A 346 20.64 3.62 -22.26
N MET A 347 21.11 2.40 -22.03
CA MET A 347 20.53 1.18 -22.58
C MET A 347 19.13 0.89 -22.03
N PHE A 348 18.85 1.27 -20.78
CA PHE A 348 17.52 1.11 -20.21
C PHE A 348 16.45 1.87 -21.01
N ALA A 349 16.70 3.12 -21.42
CA ALA A 349 15.74 3.86 -22.25
C ALA A 349 15.46 3.17 -23.60
N ASN A 350 16.48 2.54 -24.20
CA ASN A 350 16.32 1.76 -25.41
C ASN A 350 15.48 0.51 -25.18
N LYS A 351 15.75 -0.23 -24.09
CA LYS A 351 14.93 -1.39 -23.67
C LYS A 351 13.47 -0.98 -23.42
N LEU A 352 13.26 0.09 -22.66
CA LEU A 352 11.93 0.62 -22.34
C LEU A 352 11.17 1.05 -23.59
N LEU A 353 11.84 1.75 -24.53
CA LEU A 353 11.25 2.11 -25.82
C LEU A 353 10.81 0.85 -26.59
N MET A 354 11.71 -0.13 -26.71
CA MET A 354 11.45 -1.37 -27.43
C MET A 354 10.30 -2.17 -26.82
N PHE A 355 10.19 -2.17 -25.49
CA PHE A 355 9.10 -2.82 -24.78
C PHE A 355 7.78 -2.07 -24.99
N MET A 356 7.74 -0.77 -24.70
CA MET A 356 6.50 0.00 -24.76
C MET A 356 5.99 0.15 -26.19
N PHE A 357 6.87 0.28 -27.17
CA PHE A 357 6.54 0.56 -28.56
C PHE A 357 7.13 -0.52 -29.48
N GLU A 358 6.41 -1.63 -29.61
CA GLU A 358 6.81 -2.82 -30.38
C GLU A 358 7.15 -2.50 -31.85
N LYS A 359 6.57 -1.43 -32.41
CA LYS A 359 6.75 -1.04 -33.83
C LYS A 359 7.71 0.12 -34.07
N VAL A 360 8.11 0.86 -33.03
CA VAL A 360 9.03 2.01 -33.17
C VAL A 360 10.45 1.51 -33.34
N SER A 361 11.13 1.96 -34.39
CA SER A 361 12.57 1.76 -34.58
C SER A 361 13.35 2.72 -33.68
N PRO A 362 14.22 2.21 -32.77
CA PRO A 362 14.92 3.05 -31.80
C PRO A 362 15.87 4.09 -32.40
N ILE A 363 16.57 3.76 -33.49
CA ILE A 363 17.55 4.66 -34.12
C ILE A 363 16.89 5.95 -34.64
N PRO A 364 15.92 5.90 -35.58
CA PRO A 364 15.24 7.10 -36.06
C PRO A 364 14.47 7.80 -34.94
N PHE A 365 13.89 7.03 -34.01
CA PHE A 365 13.16 7.60 -32.88
C PHE A 365 14.05 8.52 -32.04
N PHE A 366 15.15 8.00 -31.51
CA PHE A 366 16.01 8.76 -30.61
C PHE A 366 16.71 9.93 -31.32
N ARG A 367 17.20 9.72 -32.55
CA ARG A 367 17.83 10.79 -33.34
C ARG A 367 16.89 11.96 -33.58
N LEU A 368 15.68 11.68 -34.07
CA LEU A 368 14.69 12.72 -34.35
C LEU A 368 14.14 13.33 -33.07
N THR A 369 13.99 12.56 -31.99
CA THR A 369 13.52 13.07 -30.69
C THR A 369 14.53 14.02 -30.05
N GLU A 370 15.82 13.64 -30.01
CA GLU A 370 16.89 14.50 -29.47
C GLU A 370 16.97 15.81 -30.25
N PHE A 371 16.99 15.70 -31.58
CA PHE A 371 17.15 16.84 -32.46
C PHE A 371 15.92 17.75 -32.44
N SER A 372 14.72 17.17 -32.49
CA SER A 372 13.47 17.92 -32.44
C SER A 372 13.27 18.62 -31.10
N SER A 373 13.69 18.02 -29.98
CA SER A 373 13.69 18.69 -28.68
C SER A 373 14.53 19.97 -28.70
N GLU A 374 15.68 19.93 -29.38
CA GLU A 374 16.59 21.08 -29.48
C GLU A 374 16.08 22.16 -30.43
N LEU A 375 15.45 21.76 -31.55
CA LEU A 375 14.73 22.69 -32.43
C LEU A 375 13.54 23.34 -31.73
N CYS A 376 12.81 22.57 -30.93
CA CYS A 376 11.59 23.04 -30.26
C CYS A 376 11.89 24.16 -29.27
N LYS A 377 13.02 24.08 -28.53
CA LYS A 377 13.47 25.19 -27.68
C LYS A 377 13.56 26.49 -28.48
N ASN A 378 14.19 26.43 -29.66
CA ASN A 378 14.41 27.62 -30.50
C ASN A 378 13.17 28.13 -31.23
N TYR A 379 12.20 27.26 -31.50
CA TYR A 379 10.88 27.67 -32.02
C TYR A 379 10.18 28.71 -31.12
N TYR A 380 10.54 28.78 -29.82
CA TYR A 380 9.99 29.74 -28.87
C TYR A 380 10.93 30.91 -28.49
N TYR A 381 12.23 30.84 -28.81
CA TYR A 381 13.23 31.82 -28.34
C TYR A 381 13.86 32.70 -29.44
N GLU A 382 13.39 32.62 -30.69
CA GLU A 382 13.88 33.43 -31.83
C GLU A 382 15.40 33.34 -32.09
N GLU A 383 16.08 32.28 -31.64
CA GLU A 383 17.47 32.04 -32.00
C GLU A 383 17.61 31.61 -33.46
N SER A 384 18.73 31.96 -34.09
CA SER A 384 19.05 31.52 -35.45
C SER A 384 19.09 29.99 -35.53
N LEU A 385 18.29 29.41 -36.41
CA LEU A 385 18.26 27.96 -36.69
C LEU A 385 19.66 27.38 -36.94
N LYS A 386 20.56 28.14 -37.58
CA LYS A 386 21.96 27.73 -37.79
C LYS A 386 22.72 27.56 -36.46
N ASN A 387 22.53 28.47 -35.50
CA ASN A 387 23.17 28.37 -34.18
C ASN A 387 22.66 27.17 -33.39
N THR A 388 21.34 26.92 -33.42
CA THR A 388 20.72 25.73 -32.83
C THR A 388 21.34 24.43 -33.33
N ILE A 389 21.49 24.31 -34.66
CA ILE A 389 22.05 23.10 -35.28
C ILE A 389 23.52 22.92 -34.86
N VAL A 390 24.29 24.01 -34.80
CA VAL A 390 25.69 23.98 -34.35
C VAL A 390 25.80 23.62 -32.86
N GLU A 391 24.94 24.17 -32.00
CA GLU A 391 24.91 23.84 -30.57
C GLU A 391 24.53 22.37 -30.35
N PHE A 392 23.51 21.88 -31.07
CA PHE A 392 23.14 20.47 -31.06
C PHE A 392 24.30 19.56 -31.46
N ALA A 393 25.06 19.93 -32.50
CA ALA A 393 26.19 19.16 -32.97
C ALA A 393 27.27 19.01 -31.88
N ARG A 394 27.53 20.10 -31.15
CA ARG A 394 28.52 20.17 -30.05
C ARG A 394 28.07 19.46 -28.78
N LYS A 395 26.77 19.33 -28.55
CA LYS A 395 26.24 18.61 -27.39
C LYS A 395 26.57 17.11 -27.47
N PRO A 396 26.93 16.48 -26.33
CA PRO A 396 27.13 15.03 -26.29
C PRO A 396 25.83 14.31 -26.69
N VAL A 397 25.97 13.14 -27.32
CA VAL A 397 24.82 12.32 -27.71
C VAL A 397 24.16 11.80 -26.43
N LYS A 398 22.93 12.23 -26.19
CA LYS A 398 22.18 11.78 -25.02
C LYS A 398 21.63 10.38 -25.28
N PHE A 399 21.01 10.16 -26.43
CA PHE A 399 20.27 8.93 -26.69
C PHE A 399 21.07 7.90 -27.47
N ILE A 400 21.08 6.66 -26.97
CA ILE A 400 21.61 5.51 -27.71
C ILE A 400 20.45 4.70 -28.28
N GLY A 401 20.23 4.81 -29.59
CA GLY A 401 19.32 3.93 -30.32
C GLY A 401 20.04 2.67 -30.80
N ILE A 402 19.60 1.51 -30.32
CA ILE A 402 20.04 0.21 -30.81
C ILE A 402 18.84 -0.50 -31.41
N SER A 403 18.95 -0.85 -32.69
CA SER A 403 17.86 -1.50 -33.43
C SER A 403 17.56 -2.88 -32.87
N ARG A 404 16.34 -3.37 -33.15
CA ARG A 404 15.95 -4.74 -32.79
C ARG A 404 16.85 -5.75 -33.49
N VAL A 405 17.28 -6.76 -32.76
CA VAL A 405 17.93 -7.94 -33.32
C VAL A 405 16.85 -8.98 -33.58
N TYR A 406 16.51 -9.18 -34.85
CA TYR A 406 15.57 -10.21 -35.25
C TYR A 406 16.28 -11.57 -35.28
N SER A 407 15.90 -12.51 -34.41
CA SER A 407 16.44 -13.86 -34.41
C SER A 407 15.81 -14.67 -35.55
N PHE A 408 16.57 -14.92 -36.62
CA PHE A 408 16.20 -15.90 -37.63
C PHE A 408 16.91 -17.21 -37.32
N ILE A 409 16.23 -18.14 -36.66
CA ILE A 409 16.65 -19.55 -36.65
C ILE A 409 15.84 -20.25 -37.75
N SER A 410 16.32 -20.12 -38.98
CA SER A 410 15.97 -21.04 -40.05
C SER A 410 17.24 -21.68 -40.58
N SER A 411 17.35 -22.97 -40.31
CA SER A 411 18.21 -23.92 -41.02
C SER A 411 18.30 -23.60 -42.51
N GLY A 412 19.46 -23.11 -42.96
CA GLY A 412 19.77 -22.84 -44.37
C GLY A 412 19.74 -21.35 -44.72
N GLY A 413 20.87 -20.67 -44.52
CA GLY A 413 21.01 -19.25 -44.86
C GLY A 413 20.99 -19.01 -46.37
N GLU A 414 19.95 -18.34 -46.84
CA GLU A 414 19.85 -17.78 -48.20
C GLU A 414 19.59 -16.27 -48.14
N ALA A 415 19.92 -15.55 -49.22
CA ALA A 415 19.75 -14.11 -49.39
C ALA A 415 18.33 -13.57 -49.10
N ASN A 416 17.32 -14.45 -49.06
CA ASN A 416 15.94 -14.14 -48.68
C ASN A 416 15.81 -13.62 -47.24
N ASP A 417 16.64 -14.11 -46.31
CA ASP A 417 16.60 -13.67 -44.90
C ASP A 417 17.15 -12.24 -44.74
N LYS A 418 18.13 -11.85 -45.57
CA LYS A 418 18.68 -10.49 -45.59
C LYS A 418 17.67 -9.47 -46.13
N ASN A 419 17.03 -9.78 -47.26
CA ASN A 419 16.02 -8.89 -47.84
C ASN A 419 14.83 -8.69 -46.89
N LYS A 420 14.40 -9.76 -46.22
CA LYS A 420 13.32 -9.71 -45.22
C LYS A 420 13.72 -8.87 -43.99
N PHE A 421 14.96 -8.98 -43.52
CA PHE A 421 15.48 -8.16 -42.43
C PHE A 421 15.50 -6.67 -42.80
N GLU A 422 16.03 -6.33 -43.98
CA GLU A 422 16.05 -4.94 -44.48
C GLU A 422 14.64 -4.37 -44.66
N GLU A 423 13.69 -5.19 -45.12
CA GLU A 423 12.29 -4.80 -45.24
C GLU A 423 11.65 -4.51 -43.88
N MET A 424 11.88 -5.36 -42.86
CA MET A 424 11.36 -5.12 -41.51
C MET A 424 11.95 -3.85 -40.88
N LEU A 425 13.26 -3.61 -41.02
CA LEU A 425 13.88 -2.37 -40.55
C LEU A 425 13.28 -1.13 -41.23
N LYS A 426 13.01 -1.22 -42.53
CA LYS A 426 12.37 -0.14 -43.28
C LYS A 426 10.93 0.09 -42.80
N GLN A 427 10.16 -0.96 -42.57
CA GLN A 427 8.79 -0.86 -42.06
C GLN A 427 8.75 -0.24 -40.66
N ASP A 428 9.65 -0.64 -39.75
CA ASP A 428 9.75 -0.04 -38.42
C ASP A 428 10.13 1.45 -38.49
N ALA A 429 11.03 1.83 -39.41
CA ALA A 429 11.41 3.22 -39.62
C ALA A 429 10.23 4.05 -40.16
N GLU A 430 9.50 3.53 -41.17
CA GLU A 430 8.29 4.16 -41.70
C GLU A 430 7.20 4.32 -40.62
N TRP A 431 7.02 3.31 -39.78
CA TRP A 431 6.10 3.39 -38.64
C TRP A 431 6.53 4.47 -37.65
N THR A 432 7.84 4.56 -37.36
CA THR A 432 8.41 5.58 -36.47
C THR A 432 8.14 6.99 -36.97
N TYR A 433 8.35 7.24 -38.27
CA TYR A 433 8.07 8.55 -38.85
C TYR A 433 6.58 8.90 -38.75
N LYS A 434 5.68 7.94 -39.01
CA LYS A 434 4.23 8.14 -38.84
C LYS A 434 3.86 8.38 -37.37
N PHE A 435 4.49 7.67 -36.44
CA PHE A 435 4.30 7.89 -35.02
C PHE A 435 4.69 9.31 -34.61
N ILE A 436 5.88 9.76 -35.00
CA ILE A 436 6.39 11.12 -34.72
C ILE A 436 5.43 12.18 -35.30
N SER A 437 5.03 12.02 -36.56
CA SER A 437 4.13 12.96 -37.24
C SER A 437 2.75 13.06 -36.56
N ASN A 438 2.18 11.91 -36.15
CA ASN A 438 0.87 11.84 -35.50
C ASN A 438 0.92 12.09 -33.98
N SER A 439 2.11 12.18 -33.38
CA SER A 439 2.27 12.35 -31.95
C SER A 439 1.80 13.72 -31.49
N ASN A 440 1.15 13.78 -30.33
CA ASN A 440 0.70 15.03 -29.72
C ASN A 440 1.79 15.76 -28.91
N GLN A 441 2.99 15.18 -28.82
CA GLN A 441 4.07 15.78 -28.03
C GLN A 441 4.56 17.09 -28.65
N GLU A 442 4.72 18.12 -27.81
CA GLU A 442 5.14 19.45 -28.25
C GLU A 442 6.54 19.46 -28.87
N ILE A 443 7.43 18.58 -28.38
CA ILE A 443 8.79 18.46 -28.89
C ILE A 443 8.84 18.21 -30.40
N TYR A 444 7.79 17.62 -31.00
CA TYR A 444 7.71 17.31 -32.42
C TYR A 444 7.05 18.41 -33.27
N LYS A 445 6.62 19.52 -32.68
CA LYS A 445 6.04 20.66 -33.44
C LYS A 445 6.91 21.08 -34.64
N PRO A 446 8.25 21.23 -34.52
CA PRO A 446 9.10 21.60 -35.66
C PRO A 446 9.06 20.57 -36.81
N LEU A 447 8.94 19.28 -36.49
CA LEU A 447 8.92 18.21 -37.50
C LEU A 447 7.56 18.08 -38.22
N LYS A 448 6.54 18.83 -37.80
CA LYS A 448 5.23 18.86 -38.48
C LYS A 448 5.17 19.90 -39.59
N ASP A 449 6.14 20.80 -39.68
CA ASP A 449 6.23 21.82 -40.73
C ASP A 449 7.22 21.40 -41.82
N LYS A 450 6.72 21.21 -43.04
CA LYS A 450 7.52 20.82 -44.21
C LYS A 450 8.63 21.83 -44.52
N ASN A 451 8.37 23.12 -44.34
CA ASN A 451 9.33 24.18 -44.67
C ASN A 451 10.47 24.18 -43.66
N ILE A 452 10.16 24.08 -42.36
CA ILE A 452 11.18 24.00 -41.29
C ILE A 452 12.05 22.76 -41.48
N VAL A 453 11.45 21.62 -41.79
CA VAL A 453 12.19 20.38 -42.07
C VAL A 453 13.12 20.56 -43.28
N GLN A 454 12.64 21.18 -44.36
CA GLN A 454 13.46 21.41 -45.56
C GLN A 454 14.62 22.39 -45.30
N GLU A 455 14.34 23.49 -44.63
CA GLU A 455 15.33 24.51 -44.29
C GLU A 455 16.43 23.91 -43.40
N THR A 456 16.02 23.09 -42.42
CA THR A 456 16.94 22.38 -41.53
C THR A 456 17.83 21.39 -42.30
N ILE A 457 17.27 20.64 -43.27
CA ILE A 457 18.06 19.75 -44.13
C ILE A 457 19.12 20.54 -44.92
N ASN A 458 18.73 21.67 -45.52
CA ASN A 458 19.63 22.51 -46.31
C ASN A 458 20.77 23.08 -45.46
N LEU A 459 20.46 23.59 -44.26
CA LEU A 459 21.46 24.13 -43.33
C LEU A 459 22.44 23.05 -42.83
N ILE A 460 21.95 21.83 -42.57
CA ILE A 460 22.84 20.72 -42.23
C ILE A 460 23.75 20.36 -43.41
N GLU A 461 23.24 20.38 -44.65
CA GLU A 461 24.07 20.14 -45.85
C GLU A 461 25.16 21.19 -46.01
N GLU A 462 24.83 22.47 -45.83
CA GLU A 462 25.79 23.58 -45.82
C GLU A 462 26.88 23.34 -44.77
N LEU A 463 26.51 23.16 -43.49
CA LEU A 463 27.44 22.99 -42.37
C LEU A 463 28.34 21.75 -42.48
N VAL A 464 27.85 20.66 -43.07
CA VAL A 464 28.65 19.44 -43.28
C VAL A 464 29.59 19.59 -44.48
N SER A 465 29.19 20.37 -45.50
CA SER A 465 29.98 20.62 -46.72
C SER A 465 31.02 21.74 -46.57
N GLU A 466 30.82 22.67 -45.65
CA GLU A 466 31.75 23.78 -45.40
C GLU A 466 33.11 23.25 -44.89
N ASN A 467 34.19 23.63 -45.58
CA ASN A 467 35.58 23.38 -45.16
C ASN A 467 36.05 24.32 -44.03
N GLN A 468 35.18 25.20 -43.55
CA GLN A 468 35.49 26.07 -42.41
C GLN A 468 35.49 25.23 -41.13
N ASN A 469 36.48 25.43 -40.25
CA ASN A 469 36.68 24.70 -38.97
C ASN A 469 35.55 24.91 -37.92
N ILE A 470 34.30 25.05 -38.34
CA ILE A 470 33.15 25.32 -37.47
C ILE A 470 32.76 24.07 -36.65
N LEU A 471 32.86 22.90 -37.28
CA LEU A 471 32.53 21.60 -36.70
C LEU A 471 33.67 20.59 -36.89
N ASN A 472 33.94 19.77 -35.87
CA ASN A 472 34.86 18.64 -35.97
C ASN A 472 34.18 17.41 -36.62
N GLU A 473 34.97 16.36 -36.93
CA GLU A 473 34.45 15.16 -37.60
C GLU A 473 33.37 14.42 -36.81
N LYS A 474 33.43 14.41 -35.47
CA LYS A 474 32.41 13.79 -34.61
C LYS A 474 31.08 14.55 -34.73
N GLU A 475 31.14 15.87 -34.71
CA GLU A 475 30.00 16.78 -34.85
C GLU A 475 29.37 16.68 -36.25
N LYS A 476 30.19 16.64 -37.31
CA LYS A 476 29.74 16.41 -38.69
C LYS A 476 29.04 15.07 -38.85
N SER A 477 29.61 14.00 -38.30
CA SER A 477 29.02 12.65 -38.33
C SER A 477 27.66 12.61 -37.61
N LYS A 478 27.54 13.28 -36.46
CA LYS A 478 26.25 13.42 -35.73
C LYS A 478 25.19 14.08 -36.61
N LEU A 479 25.50 15.22 -37.22
CA LEU A 479 24.58 15.93 -38.12
C LEU A 479 24.24 15.15 -39.38
N GLN A 480 25.21 14.44 -39.96
CA GLN A 480 24.98 13.57 -41.12
C GLN A 480 23.96 12.47 -40.79
N GLY A 481 24.04 11.86 -39.60
CA GLY A 481 23.06 10.90 -39.12
C GLY A 481 21.65 11.49 -39.04
N VAL A 482 21.51 12.68 -38.46
CA VAL A 482 20.22 13.39 -38.38
C VAL A 482 19.67 13.74 -39.77
N LYS A 483 20.53 14.23 -40.67
CA LYS A 483 20.13 14.58 -42.05
C LYS A 483 19.53 13.39 -42.78
N VAL A 484 20.14 12.20 -42.67
CA VAL A 484 19.63 10.98 -43.31
C VAL A 484 18.22 10.68 -42.81
N GLU A 485 17.98 10.74 -41.50
CA GLU A 485 16.64 10.49 -40.94
C GLU A 485 15.63 11.56 -41.35
N LEU A 486 16.02 12.84 -41.40
CA LEU A 486 15.13 13.93 -41.82
C LEU A 486 14.73 13.81 -43.30
N LYS A 487 15.64 13.39 -44.19
CA LYS A 487 15.33 13.14 -45.60
C LYS A 487 14.30 12.03 -45.73
N HIS A 488 14.53 10.88 -45.10
CA HIS A 488 13.57 9.77 -45.12
C HIS A 488 12.22 10.15 -44.48
N TYR A 489 12.25 10.86 -43.34
CA TYR A 489 11.04 11.37 -42.68
C TYR A 489 10.24 12.27 -43.63
N LYS A 490 10.89 13.25 -44.27
CA LYS A 490 10.25 14.17 -45.22
C LYS A 490 9.63 13.41 -46.39
N GLU A 491 10.37 12.47 -46.98
CA GLU A 491 9.92 11.65 -48.10
C GLU A 491 8.74 10.74 -47.76
N GLN A 492 8.55 10.36 -46.50
CA GLN A 492 7.47 9.48 -46.08
C GLN A 492 6.23 10.25 -45.60
N ILE A 493 6.41 11.43 -45.00
CA ILE A 493 5.33 12.19 -44.37
C ILE A 493 4.77 13.30 -45.26
N PHE A 494 5.60 13.98 -46.05
CA PHE A 494 5.21 15.19 -46.80
C PHE A 494 5.15 15.01 -48.32
N ARG A 495 4.96 13.78 -48.80
CA ARG A 495 4.88 13.46 -50.24
C ARG A 495 3.96 14.41 -50.98
#